data_AF-A0A6A3I9A9-F1
#
_entry.id   AF-A0A6A3I9A9-F1
#
_cell.length_a   1.000
_cell.length_b   1.000
_cell.length_c   1.000
_cell.angle_alpha   90.00
_cell.angle_beta   90.00
_cell.angle_gamma   90.00
#
_symmetry.space_group_name_H-M   'P 1'
#
loop_
_entity.id
_entity.type
_entity.pdbx_description
1 polymer ?
#
loop_
_entity_poly.entity_id
_entity_poly.type
_entity_poly.pdbx_seq_one_letter_code
_entity_poly.pdbx_strand_id
1 'polypeptide(L)' 'MPRTIMNMARCMIFACGLPLNFWGDAVQYAAYILNRAPTNSNPGLRLRSSS' A
#
# COMPACT_ATOMS: atom_id res chain seq x y z
N MET A 1 0.81 10.60 -2.51
CA MET A 1 1.29 9.68 -1.46
C MET A 1 2.39 8.74 -1.96
N PRO A 2 3.55 9.25 -2.43
CA PRO A 2 4.67 8.39 -2.82
C PRO A 2 5.51 7.90 -1.62
N ARG A 3 5.52 8.65 -0.51
CA ARG A 3 6.31 8.32 0.68
C ARG A 3 5.86 7.01 1.35
N THR A 4 4.56 6.74 1.37
CA THR A 4 3.97 5.52 1.95
C THR A 4 4.34 4.27 1.14
N ILE A 5 4.27 4.35 -0.19
CA ILE A 5 4.63 3.25 -1.10
C ILE A 5 6.11 2.90 -0.92
N MET A 6 6.97 3.90 -0.91
CA MET A 6 8.41 3.72 -0.74
C MET A 6 8.78 3.15 0.64
N ASN A 7 8.02 3.48 1.68
CA ASN A 7 8.21 2.88 3.00
C ASN A 7 7.78 1.41 3.02
N MET A 8 6.64 1.08 2.41
CA MET A 8 6.17 -0.31 2.27
C MET A 8 7.14 -1.17 1.45
N ALA A 9 7.64 -0.66 0.32
CA ALA A 9 8.60 -1.36 -0.51
C ALA A 9 9.91 -1.65 0.26
N ARG A 10 10.43 -0.65 1.00
CA ARG A 10 11.62 -0.84 1.85
C ARG A 10 11.40 -1.85 2.96
N CYS A 11 10.29 -1.76 3.68
CA CYS A 11 9.94 -2.72 4.73
C CYS A 11 9.78 -4.14 4.15
N MET A 12 9.16 -4.31 2.98
CA MET A 12 9.00 -5.62 2.35
C MET A 12 10.33 -6.24 1.94
N ILE A 13 11.22 -5.46 1.31
CA ILE A 13 12.54 -5.96 0.91
C ILE A 13 13.37 -6.35 2.13
N PHE A 14 13.36 -5.51 3.18
CA PHE A 14 14.09 -5.79 4.41
C PHE A 14 13.53 -7.00 5.16
N ALA A 15 12.21 -7.08 5.33
CA ALA A 15 11.55 -8.17 6.05
C ALA A 15 11.69 -9.52 5.34
N CYS A 16 11.67 -9.53 4.00
CA CYS A 16 11.87 -10.75 3.22
C CYS A 16 13.34 -11.05 2.90
N GLY A 17 14.29 -10.17 3.26
CA GLY A 17 15.71 -10.32 2.94
C GLY A 17 16.01 -10.34 1.43
N LEU A 18 15.20 -9.64 0.63
CA LEU A 18 15.31 -9.65 -0.82
C LEU A 18 16.50 -8.80 -1.31
N PRO A 19 17.20 -9.23 -2.38
CA PRO A 19 18.15 -8.38 -3.08
C PRO A 19 17.53 -7.08 -3.60
N LEU A 20 18.32 -6.01 -3.65
CA LEU A 20 17.90 -4.70 -4.18
C LEU A 20 17.41 -4.74 -5.64
N ASN A 21 17.73 -5.79 -6.39
CA ASN A 21 17.21 -5.99 -7.74
C ASN A 21 15.68 -6.15 -7.76
N PHE A 22 15.08 -6.66 -6.68
CA PHE A 22 13.62 -6.84 -6.55
C PHE A 22 12.88 -5.55 -6.15
N TRP A 23 13.58 -4.41 -6.15
CA TRP A 23 13.00 -3.14 -5.70
C TRP A 23 11.85 -2.66 -6.59
N GLY A 24 11.93 -2.91 -7.90
CA GLY A 24 10.84 -2.64 -8.83
C GLY A 24 9.57 -3.43 -8.50
N ASP A 25 9.72 -4.75 -8.30
CA ASP A 25 8.62 -5.64 -7.93
C ASP A 25 8.01 -5.28 -6.57
N ALA A 26 8.84 -4.93 -5.58
CA ALA A 26 8.39 -4.52 -4.26
C ALA A 26 7.58 -3.22 -4.30
N VAL A 27 7.97 -2.25 -5.14
CA VAL A 27 7.20 -1.00 -5.34
C VAL A 27 5.88 -1.28 -6.04
N GLN A 28 5.87 -2.13 -7.06
CA GLN A 28 4.66 -2.51 -7.78
C GLN A 28 3.68 -3.25 -6.87
N TYR A 29 4.19 -4.16 -6.02
CA TYR A 29 3.39 -4.88 -5.03
C TYR A 29 2.88 -3.96 -3.92
N ALA A 30 3.70 -3.01 -3.44
CA ALA A 30 3.27 -1.99 -2.48
C ALA A 30 2.13 -1.11 -3.04
N ALA A 31 2.25 -0.69 -4.30
CA ALA A 31 1.20 0.07 -4.98
C ALA A 31 -0.08 -0.78 -5.16
N TYR A 32 0.07 -2.06 -5.49
CA TYR A 32 -1.05 -2.99 -5.60
C TYR A 32 -1.80 -3.17 -4.26
N ILE A 33 -1.07 -3.36 -3.16
CA ILE A 33 -1.65 -3.47 -1.82
C ILE A 33 -2.35 -2.16 -1.45
N LEU A 34 -1.73 -1.00 -1.67
CA LEU A 34 -2.32 0.29 -1.33
C LEU A 34 -3.58 0.62 -2.14
N ASN A 35 -3.62 0.21 -3.41
CA ASN A 35 -4.79 0.42 -4.26
C ASN A 35 -5.94 -0.57 -3.94
N ARG A 36 -5.64 -1.72 -3.33
CA ARG A 36 -6.66 -2.74 -2.97
C ARG A 36 -7.09 -2.71 -1.52
N ALA A 37 -6.22 -2.30 -0.61
CA ALA A 37 -6.60 -2.05 0.76
C ALA A 37 -7.41 -0.75 0.76
N PRO A 38 -8.72 -0.79 1.08
CA PRO A 38 -9.42 0.46 1.32
C PRO A 38 -8.73 1.09 2.51
N THR A 39 -7.91 2.12 2.29
CA THR A 39 -7.44 2.98 3.38
C THR A 39 -8.68 3.73 3.84
N ASN A 40 -9.46 3.06 4.68
CA ASN A 40 -10.71 3.54 5.24
C ASN A 40 -10.37 4.56 6.32
N SER A 41 -9.85 5.70 5.87
CA SER A 41 -9.79 6.95 6.63
C SER A 41 -10.96 7.85 6.25
N ASN A 42 -12.03 7.30 5.66
CA ASN A 42 -13.27 8.04 5.46
C ASN A 42 -14.21 7.79 6.67
N PRO A 43 -14.30 8.71 7.65
CA PRO A 43 -15.39 8.70 8.62
C PRO A 43 -16.77 8.96 7.96
N GLY A 44 -16.83 9.24 6.65
CA GLY A 44 -18.04 9.59 5.91
C GLY A 44 -18.82 8.42 5.29
N LEU A 45 -18.38 7.16 5.40
CA LEU A 45 -19.20 6.01 4.97
C LEU A 45 -20.24 5.67 6.05
N ARG A 46 -21.09 6.63 6.41
CA ARG A 46 -22.23 6.40 7.31
C ARG A 46 -23.58 6.91 6.81
N LEU A 47 -23.69 7.57 5.65
CA LEU A 47 -24.96 8.13 5.17
C LEU A 47 -25.11 8.11 3.63
N ARG A 48 -24.96 6.94 2.99
CA ARG A 48 -25.53 6.76 1.64
C ARG A 48 -26.01 5.33 1.40
N SER A 49 -26.69 4.79 2.40
CA SER A 49 -27.57 3.64 2.26
C SER A 49 -28.73 3.86 3.22
N SER A 50 -29.62 4.76 2.84
CA SER A 50 -31.03 4.80 3.24
C SER A 50 -31.70 5.98 2.54
N SER A 51 -32.66 5.63 1.68
CA SER A 51 -33.69 6.47 1.05
C SER A 51 -33.28 7.33 -0.14
#